data_AF-A0A9P0NIL4-F1
#
_entry.id   AF-A0A9P0NIL4-F1
#
_cell.length_a   1.000
_cell.length_b   1.000
_cell.length_c   1.000
_cell.angle_alpha   90.00
_cell.angle_beta   90.00
_cell.angle_gamma   90.00
#
_symmetry.space_group_name_H-M   'P 1'
#
loop_
_entity.id
_entity.type
_entity.pdbx_description
1 polymer ?
#
loop_
_entity_poly.entity_id
_entity_poly.type
_entity_poly.pdbx_seq_one_letter_code
_entity_poly.pdbx_strand_id
1 'polypeptide(L)'
;MTIILMLQTTLKQLTLVFSPSATLNWCTRIFRSLRLLNFSEFLFSKIILNMAGSIRNMEEIYKKKKNFTYVPPTPPAELIDCSNFILDFTGRKFLNVGLDSEDKFNIIVQIITPSRYVNMPSDFLRRIFSLMGNILSFVLDVPQKYKRNLFLETDNISLSSMVYQGENMLVIESKTVNGCRVLLNRTDLIKLQYLEWSIVETVIRKTNIIRPLVLKQFEIIGNYIDREFTNVQLPPKTIEEMIIFIKNLKAEHIIKNIDLNFASQLKMFAAPKLAEQRLRWSREISPEVIKP
;
A
#
# COMPACT_ATOMS: atom_id res chain seq x y z
N MET A 1 -45.43 33.60 14.41
CA MET A 1 -43.97 33.37 14.54
C MET A 1 -43.57 32.91 15.95
N THR A 2 -44.27 33.32 17.01
CA THR A 2 -43.93 33.03 18.42
C THR A 2 -44.21 31.59 18.88
N ILE A 3 -45.22 30.90 18.31
CA ILE A 3 -45.60 29.54 18.70
C ILE A 3 -44.61 28.48 18.17
N ILE A 4 -44.06 28.69 16.96
CA ILE A 4 -43.07 27.78 16.35
C ILE A 4 -41.73 27.84 17.11
N LEU A 5 -41.34 29.02 17.59
CA LEU A 5 -40.14 29.17 18.41
C LEU A 5 -40.30 28.50 19.79
N MET A 6 -41.47 28.57 20.42
CA MET A 6 -41.74 27.87 21.70
C MET A 6 -41.75 26.34 21.56
N LEU A 7 -42.20 25.81 20.41
CA LEU A 7 -42.17 24.38 20.11
C LEU A 7 -40.75 23.85 19.85
N GLN A 8 -39.87 24.66 19.23
CA GLN A 8 -38.49 24.25 18.97
C GLN A 8 -37.61 24.23 20.24
N THR A 9 -37.84 25.13 21.20
CA THR A 9 -37.11 25.14 22.48
C THR A 9 -37.56 24.01 23.41
N THR A 10 -38.84 23.67 23.43
CA THR A 10 -39.35 22.53 24.22
C THR A 10 -38.91 21.17 23.67
N LEU A 11 -38.87 21.00 22.33
CA LEU A 11 -38.33 19.78 21.70
C LEU A 11 -36.84 19.56 21.96
N LYS A 12 -36.02 20.63 22.02
CA LYS A 12 -34.60 20.54 22.35
C LYS A 12 -34.33 20.16 23.82
N GLN A 13 -35.20 20.54 24.75
CA GLN A 13 -35.07 20.15 26.16
C GLN A 13 -35.53 18.71 26.42
N LEU A 14 -36.50 18.20 25.66
CA LEU A 14 -37.04 16.84 25.82
C LEU A 14 -36.13 15.73 25.26
N THR A 15 -35.28 16.02 24.28
CA THR A 15 -34.30 15.06 23.75
C THR A 15 -33.16 14.72 24.70
N LEU A 16 -32.99 15.47 25.81
CA LEU A 16 -31.91 15.28 26.78
C LEU A 16 -32.29 14.43 28.00
N VAL A 17 -33.57 14.08 28.21
CA VAL A 17 -34.00 13.49 29.50
C VAL A 17 -34.82 12.18 29.37
N PHE A 18 -35.32 11.79 28.20
CA PHE A 18 -36.23 10.64 28.10
C PHE A 18 -35.82 9.60 27.05
N SER A 19 -36.03 8.32 27.39
CA SER A 19 -35.85 7.20 26.46
C SER A 19 -36.86 7.27 25.30
N PRO A 20 -36.54 6.69 24.13
CA PRO A 20 -37.33 6.86 22.89
C PRO A 20 -38.81 6.47 22.99
N SER A 21 -39.16 5.57 23.93
CA SER A 21 -40.52 5.13 24.15
C SER A 21 -41.37 6.12 24.95
N ALA A 22 -40.77 6.92 25.84
CA ALA A 22 -41.48 7.91 26.66
C ALA A 22 -41.83 9.18 25.85
N THR A 23 -40.98 9.57 24.90
CA THR A 23 -41.25 10.69 23.97
C THR A 23 -42.44 10.42 23.04
N LEU A 24 -42.66 9.16 22.66
CA LEU A 24 -43.76 8.77 21.76
C LEU A 24 -45.14 8.89 22.43
N ASN A 25 -45.23 8.53 23.72
CA ASN A 25 -46.46 8.58 24.52
C ASN A 25 -46.86 10.01 24.93
N TRP A 26 -45.88 10.90 25.08
CA TRP A 26 -46.16 12.30 25.41
C TRP A 26 -46.62 13.10 24.18
N CYS A 27 -45.97 12.89 23.03
CA CYS A 27 -46.40 13.50 21.76
C CYS A 27 -47.81 13.09 21.35
N THR A 28 -48.19 11.82 21.54
CA THR A 28 -49.56 11.34 21.25
C THR A 28 -50.62 11.94 22.18
N ARG A 29 -50.26 12.28 23.43
CA ARG A 29 -51.17 12.96 24.37
C ARG A 29 -51.42 14.43 24.03
N ILE A 30 -50.40 15.16 23.59
CA ILE A 30 -50.54 16.57 23.18
C ILE A 30 -51.31 16.70 21.86
N PHE A 31 -51.11 15.77 20.94
CA PHE A 31 -51.83 15.75 19.67
C PHE A 31 -53.34 15.43 19.84
N ARG A 32 -53.77 14.79 20.93
CA ARG A 32 -55.21 14.53 21.18
C ARG A 32 -56.03 15.74 21.65
N SER A 33 -55.42 16.80 22.20
CA SER A 33 -56.19 17.95 22.71
C SER A 33 -56.43 19.06 21.68
N LEU A 34 -55.66 19.08 20.59
CA LEU A 34 -55.80 20.05 19.50
C LEU A 34 -56.50 19.37 18.33
N ARG A 35 -57.78 19.71 18.13
CA ARG A 35 -58.68 19.20 17.09
C ARG A 35 -58.29 19.70 15.68
N LEU A 36 -57.03 19.50 15.27
CA LEU A 36 -56.45 19.98 14.00
C LEU A 36 -55.47 18.96 13.39
N LEU A 37 -55.75 17.66 13.43
CA LEU A 37 -54.70 16.66 13.19
C LEU A 37 -55.15 15.45 12.37
N ASN A 38 -55.65 15.68 11.15
CA ASN A 38 -55.67 14.63 10.12
C ASN A 38 -54.52 14.79 9.10
N PHE A 39 -53.93 15.98 8.98
CA PHE A 39 -52.90 16.25 7.95
C PHE A 39 -51.46 15.97 8.42
N SER A 40 -51.16 16.17 9.70
CA SER A 40 -49.80 15.97 10.24
C SER A 40 -49.48 14.51 10.55
N GLU A 41 -50.45 13.70 10.97
CA GLU A 41 -50.25 12.26 11.20
C GLU A 41 -49.89 11.54 9.89
N PHE A 42 -50.51 11.96 8.79
CA PHE A 42 -50.22 11.44 7.46
C PHE A 42 -48.80 11.81 7.00
N LEU A 43 -48.37 13.06 7.23
CA LEU A 43 -47.03 13.52 6.88
C LEU A 43 -45.93 12.87 7.74
N PHE A 44 -46.14 12.73 9.06
CA PHE A 44 -45.20 12.05 9.94
C PHE A 44 -45.09 10.55 9.64
N SER A 45 -46.22 9.87 9.40
CA SER A 45 -46.27 8.47 8.98
C SER A 45 -45.45 8.25 7.70
N LYS A 46 -45.64 9.11 6.70
CA LYS A 46 -44.96 9.00 5.40
C LYS A 46 -43.45 9.27 5.48
N ILE A 47 -43.03 10.19 6.36
CA ILE A 47 -41.61 10.46 6.63
C ILE A 47 -40.95 9.27 7.36
N ILE A 48 -41.60 8.72 8.39
CA ILE A 48 -41.07 7.56 9.13
C ILE A 48 -41.00 6.31 8.24
N LEU A 49 -42.01 6.05 7.39
CA LEU A 49 -42.00 4.96 6.41
C LEU A 49 -40.86 5.12 5.39
N ASN A 50 -40.61 6.33 4.89
CA ASN A 50 -39.50 6.60 3.97
C ASN A 50 -38.13 6.45 4.65
N MET A 51 -37.99 6.89 5.90
CA MET A 51 -36.75 6.72 6.66
C MET A 51 -36.47 5.25 6.99
N ALA A 52 -37.47 4.50 7.43
CA ALA A 52 -37.37 3.06 7.70
C ALA A 52 -37.08 2.24 6.43
N GLY A 53 -37.64 2.66 5.28
CA GLY A 53 -37.33 2.09 3.97
C GLY A 53 -35.87 2.31 3.55
N SER A 54 -35.32 3.50 3.81
CA SER A 54 -33.90 3.78 3.52
C SER A 54 -32.95 2.97 4.41
N ILE A 55 -33.31 2.74 5.68
CA ILE A 55 -32.53 1.94 6.63
C ILE A 55 -32.58 0.46 6.25
N ARG A 56 -33.76 -0.09 5.91
CA ARG A 56 -33.89 -1.48 5.40
C ARG A 56 -33.13 -1.70 4.09
N ASN A 57 -33.19 -0.76 3.16
CA ASN A 57 -32.40 -0.82 1.93
C ASN A 57 -30.89 -0.81 2.22
N MET A 58 -30.45 0.01 3.19
CA MET A 58 -29.04 0.02 3.58
C MET A 58 -28.64 -1.28 4.29
N GLU A 59 -29.49 -1.85 5.14
CA GLU A 59 -29.28 -3.12 5.83
C GLU A 59 -29.23 -4.30 4.84
N GLU A 60 -30.04 -4.29 3.78
CA GLU A 60 -29.99 -5.26 2.68
C GLU A 60 -28.74 -5.09 1.81
N ILE A 61 -28.29 -3.85 1.57
CA ILE A 61 -27.00 -3.58 0.92
C ILE A 61 -25.85 -4.10 1.79
N TYR A 62 -25.89 -3.90 3.11
CA TYR A 62 -24.90 -4.44 4.04
C TYR A 62 -24.93 -5.97 4.11
N LYS A 63 -26.11 -6.60 4.08
CA LYS A 63 -26.28 -8.06 4.02
C LYS A 63 -25.79 -8.64 2.70
N LYS A 64 -26.04 -7.98 1.55
CA LYS A 64 -25.47 -8.34 0.24
C LYS A 64 -23.95 -8.09 0.15
N LYS A 65 -23.43 -7.09 0.87
CA LYS A 65 -22.00 -6.74 0.97
C LYS A 65 -21.19 -7.61 1.94
N LYS A 66 -21.80 -8.56 2.66
CA LYS A 66 -21.06 -9.50 3.53
C LYS A 66 -20.09 -10.42 2.78
N ASN A 67 -20.08 -10.39 1.45
CA ASN A 67 -19.14 -11.13 0.60
C ASN A 67 -17.94 -10.29 0.14
N PHE A 68 -17.49 -9.29 0.92
CA PHE A 68 -16.15 -8.75 0.69
C PHE A 68 -15.12 -9.75 1.22
N THR A 69 -14.76 -10.71 0.38
CA THR A 69 -13.59 -11.55 0.63
C THR A 69 -12.37 -10.65 0.58
N TYR A 70 -11.76 -10.39 1.74
CA TYR A 70 -10.49 -9.67 1.80
C TYR A 70 -9.44 -10.50 1.07
N VAL A 71 -9.00 -10.00 -0.08
CA VAL A 71 -7.85 -10.55 -0.78
C VAL A 71 -6.62 -9.79 -0.29
N PRO A 72 -5.69 -10.41 0.46
CA PRO A 72 -4.41 -9.80 0.76
C PRO A 72 -3.63 -9.61 -0.55
N PRO A 73 -2.90 -8.49 -0.73
CA PRO A 73 -2.03 -8.34 -1.87
C PRO A 73 -0.91 -9.38 -1.77
N THR A 74 -0.41 -9.82 -2.92
CA THR A 74 0.79 -10.66 -2.99
C THR A 74 1.94 -9.97 -2.26
N PRO A 75 2.67 -10.65 -1.36
CA PRO A 75 3.78 -10.06 -0.61
C PRO A 75 4.77 -9.29 -1.52
N PRO A 76 5.41 -8.22 -1.00
CA PRO A 76 6.41 -7.49 -1.76
C PRO A 76 7.57 -8.42 -2.14
N ALA A 77 8.18 -8.16 -3.30
CA ALA A 77 9.42 -8.82 -3.70
C ALA A 77 10.54 -8.49 -2.71
N GLU A 78 11.38 -9.49 -2.44
CA GLU A 78 12.57 -9.35 -1.60
C GLU A 78 13.64 -8.54 -2.35
N LEU A 79 14.30 -7.64 -1.63
CA LEU A 79 15.30 -6.74 -2.20
C LEU A 79 16.72 -7.16 -1.82
N ILE A 80 17.65 -6.97 -2.75
CA ILE A 80 19.09 -7.15 -2.51
C ILE A 80 19.62 -5.94 -1.73
N ASP A 81 20.49 -6.22 -0.76
CA ASP A 81 21.07 -5.22 0.14
C ASP A 81 19.97 -4.36 0.78
N CYS A 82 18.99 -4.98 1.43
CA CYS A 82 17.86 -4.26 1.99
C CYS A 82 18.22 -3.56 3.31
N SER A 83 18.00 -2.24 3.38
CA SER A 83 18.10 -1.44 4.61
C SER A 83 16.68 -1.12 5.11
N ASN A 84 16.41 -1.41 6.38
CA ASN A 84 15.08 -1.24 7.00
C ASN A 84 15.07 -0.05 7.97
N PHE A 85 14.08 0.82 7.82
CA PHE A 85 13.78 1.95 8.68
C PHE A 85 12.42 1.76 9.36
N ILE A 86 12.37 1.96 10.67
CA ILE A 86 11.15 1.78 11.46
C ILE A 86 10.43 3.13 11.56
N LEU A 87 9.23 3.22 10.97
CA LEU A 87 8.36 4.38 11.10
C LEU A 87 7.50 4.27 12.37
N ASP A 88 6.82 3.13 12.52
CA ASP A 88 6.01 2.80 13.68
C ASP A 88 6.14 1.31 13.98
N PHE A 89 6.80 0.96 15.07
CA PHE A 89 6.99 -0.43 15.46
C PHE A 89 5.67 -1.08 15.89
N THR A 90 4.84 -0.35 16.65
CA THR A 90 3.56 -0.85 17.17
C THR A 90 2.56 -1.04 16.03
N GLY A 91 2.48 -0.07 15.13
CA GLY A 91 1.70 -0.14 13.89
C GLY A 91 2.31 -1.04 12.81
N ARG A 92 3.52 -1.59 13.05
CA ARG A 92 4.27 -2.43 12.11
C ARG A 92 4.43 -1.77 10.73
N LYS A 93 4.80 -0.49 10.73
CA LYS A 93 5.10 0.30 9.54
C LYS A 93 6.61 0.42 9.36
N PHE A 94 7.09 -0.12 8.26
CA PHE A 94 8.51 -0.18 7.92
C PHE A 94 8.76 0.44 6.56
N LEU A 95 9.91 1.06 6.39
CA LEU A 95 10.39 1.57 5.11
C LEU A 95 11.67 0.83 4.75
N ASN A 96 11.61 0.04 3.68
CA ASN A 96 12.72 -0.72 3.17
C ASN A 96 13.33 0.00 1.96
N VAL A 97 14.65 -0.01 1.85
CA VAL A 97 15.39 0.51 0.70
C VAL A 97 16.35 -0.55 0.21
N GLY A 98 16.23 -0.97 -1.04
CA GLY A 98 17.08 -2.01 -1.61
C GLY A 98 17.01 -2.06 -3.14
N LEU A 99 17.74 -3.01 -3.72
CA LEU A 99 17.83 -3.20 -5.16
C LEU A 99 16.85 -4.28 -5.61
N ASP A 100 16.04 -3.96 -6.63
CA ASP A 100 15.07 -4.90 -7.20
C ASP A 100 15.65 -5.60 -8.45
N SER A 101 15.76 -6.92 -8.41
CA SER A 101 16.25 -7.71 -9.55
C SER A 101 15.30 -7.69 -10.75
N GLU A 102 14.00 -7.49 -10.54
CA GLU A 102 13.02 -7.42 -11.63
C GLU A 102 13.11 -6.09 -12.39
N ASP A 103 13.51 -5.02 -11.72
CA ASP A 103 13.70 -3.69 -12.31
C ASP A 103 15.18 -3.33 -12.50
N LYS A 104 15.95 -4.22 -13.14
CA LYS A 104 17.36 -3.96 -13.53
C LYS A 104 18.25 -3.46 -12.37
N PHE A 105 18.02 -4.00 -11.17
CA PHE A 105 18.70 -3.59 -9.94
C PHE A 105 18.58 -2.08 -9.69
N ASN A 106 17.45 -1.47 -10.04
CA ASN A 106 17.11 -0.12 -9.61
C ASN A 106 16.77 -0.13 -8.12
N ILE A 107 16.95 1.04 -7.50
CA ILE A 107 16.68 1.21 -6.09
C ILE A 107 15.18 1.47 -5.92
N ILE A 108 14.55 0.58 -5.18
CA ILE A 108 13.15 0.69 -4.79
C ILE A 108 13.06 0.98 -3.30
N VAL A 109 12.14 1.87 -2.96
CA VAL A 109 11.70 2.13 -1.60
C VAL A 109 10.37 1.44 -1.42
N GLN A 110 10.24 0.59 -0.41
CA GLN A 110 8.99 -0.11 -0.08
C GLN A 110 8.50 0.36 1.28
N ILE A 111 7.28 0.89 1.35
CA ILE A 111 6.62 1.11 2.65
C ILE A 111 5.71 -0.08 2.90
N ILE A 112 5.97 -0.82 3.98
CA ILE A 112 5.29 -2.05 4.34
C ILE A 112 4.46 -1.81 5.59
N THR A 113 3.21 -2.28 5.55
CA THR A 113 2.29 -2.36 6.69
C THR A 113 1.76 -3.80 6.77
N PRO A 114 1.10 -4.22 7.87
CA PRO A 114 0.63 -5.59 8.02
C PRO A 114 -0.30 -6.09 6.91
N SER A 115 -1.03 -5.19 6.26
CA SER A 115 -2.06 -5.53 5.29
C SER A 115 -1.71 -5.17 3.85
N ARG A 116 -0.79 -4.23 3.65
CA ARG A 116 -0.49 -3.58 2.36
C ARG A 116 0.96 -3.12 2.30
N TYR A 117 1.49 -2.97 1.10
CA TYR A 117 2.76 -2.31 0.85
C TYR A 117 2.67 -1.42 -0.38
N VAL A 118 3.57 -0.45 -0.52
CA VAL A 118 3.71 0.30 -1.76
C VAL A 118 5.18 0.37 -2.12
N ASN A 119 5.51 -0.03 -3.35
CA ASN A 119 6.82 0.15 -3.95
C ASN A 119 6.85 1.50 -4.64
N MET A 120 7.92 2.26 -4.44
CA MET A 120 8.15 3.52 -5.11
C MET A 120 9.61 3.67 -5.55
N PRO A 121 9.87 4.32 -6.70
CA PRO A 121 11.22 4.72 -7.06
C PRO A 121 11.82 5.67 -6.02
N SER A 122 13.12 5.60 -5.81
CA SER A 122 13.83 6.50 -4.88
C SER A 122 13.64 8.00 -5.23
N ASP A 123 13.55 8.34 -6.51
CA ASP A 123 13.25 9.70 -6.97
C ASP A 123 11.86 10.19 -6.53
N PHE A 124 10.88 9.29 -6.43
CA PHE A 124 9.56 9.64 -5.93
C PHE A 124 9.63 10.02 -4.44
N LEU A 125 10.37 9.24 -3.64
CA LEU A 125 10.61 9.57 -2.23
C LEU A 125 11.33 10.92 -2.08
N ARG A 126 12.32 11.23 -2.91
CA ARG A 126 13.00 12.55 -2.90
C ARG A 126 12.01 13.70 -3.14
N ARG A 127 11.02 13.51 -4.03
CA ARG A 127 9.95 14.49 -4.25
C ARG A 127 9.03 14.62 -3.04
N ILE A 128 8.72 13.51 -2.33
CA ILE A 128 7.97 13.57 -1.06
C ILE A 128 8.71 14.45 -0.06
N PHE A 129 10.02 14.25 0.13
CA PHE A 129 10.82 15.09 1.03
C PHE A 129 10.84 16.56 0.62
N SER A 130 10.96 16.83 -0.69
CA SER A 130 10.88 18.21 -1.22
C SER A 130 9.52 18.88 -0.94
N LEU A 131 8.45 18.09 -0.85
CA LEU A 131 7.10 18.55 -0.54
C LEU A 131 6.76 18.47 0.96
N MET A 132 7.69 18.05 1.82
CA MET A 132 7.41 17.73 3.22
C MET A 132 6.81 18.93 3.98
N GLY A 133 7.27 20.15 3.71
CA GLY A 133 6.68 21.36 4.31
C GLY A 133 5.19 21.53 3.99
N ASN A 134 4.81 21.36 2.72
CA ASN A 134 3.41 21.46 2.26
C ASN A 134 2.55 20.29 2.76
N ILE A 135 3.14 19.10 2.85
CA ILE A 135 2.48 17.90 3.37
C ILE A 135 2.18 18.08 4.85
N LEU A 136 3.17 18.51 5.64
CA LEU A 136 3.03 18.72 7.07
C LEU A 136 2.06 19.86 7.37
N SER A 137 2.11 20.99 6.64
CA SER A 137 1.14 22.07 6.85
C SER A 137 -0.30 21.57 6.71
N PHE A 138 -0.57 20.74 5.70
CA PHE A 138 -1.90 20.16 5.50
C PHE A 138 -2.29 19.13 6.57
N VAL A 139 -1.35 18.26 6.98
CA VAL A 139 -1.65 17.21 7.97
C VAL A 139 -1.82 17.80 9.38
N LEU A 140 -1.19 18.94 9.66
CA LEU A 140 -1.31 19.67 10.92
C LEU A 140 -2.56 20.55 11.02
N ASP A 141 -3.21 20.88 9.90
CA ASP A 141 -4.44 21.65 9.90
C ASP A 141 -5.60 20.89 10.56
N VAL A 142 -6.53 21.63 11.17
CA VAL A 142 -7.77 21.06 11.71
C VAL A 142 -8.51 20.35 10.57
N PRO A 143 -8.92 19.07 10.73
CA PRO A 143 -9.55 18.32 9.65
C PRO A 143 -10.84 19.02 9.19
N GLN A 144 -10.75 19.73 8.07
CA GLN A 144 -11.90 20.36 7.42
C GLN A 144 -12.65 19.30 6.60
N LYS A 145 -13.95 19.52 6.35
CA LYS A 145 -14.81 18.58 5.62
C LYS A 145 -14.16 18.12 4.30
N TYR A 146 -13.81 16.83 4.26
CA TYR A 146 -13.65 15.96 3.09
C TYR A 146 -13.07 16.60 1.82
N LYS A 147 -11.93 17.30 1.92
CA LYS A 147 -11.15 17.72 0.74
C LYS A 147 -9.91 16.86 0.60
N ARG A 148 -9.94 15.92 -0.36
CA ARG A 148 -8.74 15.16 -0.79
C ARG A 148 -7.84 16.12 -1.55
N ASN A 149 -6.64 16.36 -1.04
CA ASN A 149 -5.63 17.10 -1.79
C ASN A 149 -4.68 16.12 -2.47
N LEU A 150 -4.40 16.34 -3.74
CA LEU A 150 -3.40 15.61 -4.49
C LEU A 150 -2.09 16.40 -4.47
N PHE A 151 -1.02 15.80 -3.96
CA PHE A 151 0.30 16.45 -3.85
C PHE A 151 1.22 16.08 -5.01
N LEU A 152 1.21 14.81 -5.40
CA LEU A 152 2.05 14.28 -6.46
C LEU A 152 1.35 13.10 -7.12
N GLU A 153 1.46 13.01 -8.43
CA GLU A 153 0.90 11.92 -9.20
C GLU A 153 1.87 11.54 -10.32
N THR A 154 2.04 10.24 -10.50
CA THR A 154 2.76 9.62 -11.62
C THR A 154 1.85 8.55 -12.22
N ASP A 155 2.31 7.90 -13.29
CA ASP A 155 1.56 6.81 -13.93
C ASP A 155 1.33 5.64 -12.97
N ASN A 156 2.27 5.38 -12.07
CA ASN A 156 2.26 4.20 -11.22
C ASN A 156 1.86 4.49 -9.76
N ILE A 157 2.01 5.73 -9.28
CA ILE A 157 1.88 6.07 -7.86
C ILE A 157 1.22 7.42 -7.70
N SER A 158 0.34 7.55 -6.71
CA SER A 158 -0.24 8.82 -6.28
C SER A 158 0.02 9.10 -4.80
N LEU A 159 0.22 10.38 -4.50
CA LEU A 159 0.41 10.94 -3.17
C LEU A 159 -0.72 11.95 -2.93
N SER A 160 -1.59 11.63 -1.98
CA SER A 160 -2.75 12.49 -1.67
C SER A 160 -3.02 12.52 -0.18
N SER A 161 -3.93 13.37 0.28
CA SER A 161 -4.43 13.37 1.65
C SER A 161 -5.85 12.83 1.74
N MET A 162 -6.19 12.24 2.88
CA MET A 162 -7.58 11.94 3.21
C MET A 162 -7.82 12.09 4.71
N VAL A 163 -9.07 12.34 5.08
CA VAL A 163 -9.49 12.26 6.50
C VAL A 163 -9.85 10.82 6.82
N TYR A 164 -9.19 10.23 7.81
CA TYR A 164 -9.46 8.88 8.29
C TYR A 164 -9.52 8.89 9.82
N GLN A 165 -10.58 8.31 10.39
CA GLN A 165 -10.82 8.29 11.85
C GLN A 165 -10.74 9.68 12.51
N GLY A 166 -11.11 10.74 11.78
CA GLY A 166 -11.07 12.11 12.28
C GLY A 166 -9.70 12.79 12.19
N GLU A 167 -8.70 12.14 11.60
CA GLU A 167 -7.35 12.70 11.41
C GLU A 167 -7.00 12.86 9.93
N ASN A 168 -6.18 13.86 9.60
CA ASN A 168 -5.59 14.00 8.28
C ASN A 168 -4.47 12.96 8.12
N MET A 169 -4.60 12.11 7.10
CA MET A 169 -3.62 11.08 6.74
C MET A 169 -3.02 11.39 5.38
N LEU A 170 -1.72 11.17 5.24
CA LEU A 170 -1.08 11.07 3.94
C LEU A 170 -1.33 9.67 3.36
N VAL A 171 -1.77 9.63 2.12
CA VAL A 171 -2.09 8.41 1.37
C VAL A 171 -1.08 8.27 0.25
N ILE A 172 -0.34 7.16 0.29
CA ILE A 172 0.51 6.72 -0.81
C ILE A 172 -0.18 5.53 -1.44
N GLU A 173 -0.58 5.64 -2.70
CA GLU A 173 -1.40 4.64 -3.39
C GLU A 173 -0.71 4.20 -4.68
N SER A 174 -0.55 2.88 -4.82
CA SER A 174 -0.12 2.26 -6.06
C SER A 174 -1.29 2.18 -7.03
N LYS A 175 -1.06 2.61 -8.27
CA LYS A 175 -2.03 2.53 -9.37
C LYS A 175 -1.91 1.22 -10.15
N THR A 176 -0.76 0.56 -10.06
CA THR A 176 -0.53 -0.72 -10.75
C THR A 176 -1.15 -1.89 -10.00
N VAL A 177 -1.25 -1.79 -8.66
CA VAL A 177 -1.84 -2.83 -7.81
C VAL A 177 -3.10 -2.28 -7.14
N ASN A 178 -4.26 -2.72 -7.62
CA ASN A 178 -5.55 -2.26 -7.12
C ASN A 178 -5.71 -2.44 -5.62
N GLY A 179 -6.11 -1.36 -4.93
CA GLY A 179 -6.36 -1.36 -3.50
C GLY A 179 -5.10 -1.42 -2.63
N CYS A 180 -3.91 -1.23 -3.22
CA CYS A 180 -2.66 -1.15 -2.49
C CYS A 180 -2.31 0.30 -2.15
N ARG A 181 -2.69 0.70 -0.93
CA ARG A 181 -2.41 2.03 -0.39
C ARG A 181 -1.92 1.94 1.05
N VAL A 182 -1.03 2.84 1.42
CA VAL A 182 -0.50 3.00 2.77
C VAL A 182 -0.88 4.38 3.31
N LEU A 183 -1.26 4.40 4.59
CA LEU A 183 -1.67 5.60 5.31
C LEU A 183 -0.61 5.95 6.36
N LEU A 184 -0.11 7.18 6.28
CA LEU A 184 0.83 7.75 7.24
C LEU A 184 0.14 8.87 8.01
N ASN A 185 0.12 8.74 9.34
CA ASN A 185 -0.41 9.76 10.22
C ASN A 185 0.66 10.82 10.53
N ARG A 186 0.30 11.83 11.33
CA ARG A 186 1.23 12.88 11.75
C ARG A 186 2.53 12.33 12.35
N THR A 187 2.44 11.35 13.26
CA THR A 187 3.60 10.76 13.93
C THR A 187 4.53 10.06 12.95
N ASP A 188 3.95 9.30 12.01
CA ASP A 188 4.70 8.62 10.95
C ASP A 188 5.47 9.62 10.08
N LEU A 189 4.84 10.75 9.73
CA LEU A 189 5.45 11.77 8.88
C LEU A 189 6.58 12.52 9.56
N ILE A 190 6.43 12.87 10.84
CA ILE A 190 7.51 13.46 11.63
C ILE A 190 8.68 12.48 11.75
N LYS A 191 8.39 11.19 11.96
CA LYS A 191 9.45 10.17 12.00
C LYS A 191 10.14 10.00 10.63
N LEU A 192 9.38 10.01 9.55
CA LEU A 192 9.90 9.94 8.19
C LEU A 192 10.80 11.15 7.87
N GLN A 193 10.41 12.36 8.28
CA GLN A 193 11.22 13.57 8.13
C GLN A 193 12.52 13.48 8.95
N TYR A 194 12.47 12.99 10.19
CA TYR A 194 13.67 12.80 11.00
C TYR A 194 14.66 11.82 10.35
N LEU A 195 14.16 10.79 9.66
CA LEU A 195 14.98 9.78 8.99
C LEU A 195 15.46 10.20 7.59
N GLU A 196 15.04 11.36 7.08
CA GLU A 196 15.28 11.81 5.71
C GLU A 196 16.77 11.70 5.33
N TRP A 197 17.65 12.27 6.14
CA TRP A 197 19.09 12.28 5.86
C TRP A 197 19.65 10.86 5.70
N SER A 198 19.36 9.98 6.67
CA SER A 198 19.84 8.60 6.66
C SER A 198 19.30 7.80 5.48
N ILE A 199 18.04 8.02 5.10
CA ILE A 199 17.43 7.36 3.94
C ILE A 199 18.10 7.86 2.65
N VAL A 200 18.28 9.16 2.49
CA VAL A 200 18.91 9.77 1.30
C VAL A 200 20.36 9.29 1.17
N GLU A 201 21.14 9.30 2.24
CA GLU A 201 22.51 8.78 2.25
C GLU A 201 22.56 7.30 1.85
N THR A 202 21.63 6.50 2.38
CA THR A 202 21.49 5.08 2.04
C THR A 202 21.19 4.87 0.55
N VAL A 203 20.27 5.65 -0.03
CA VAL A 203 19.96 5.61 -1.47
C VAL A 203 21.20 5.98 -2.28
N ILE A 204 21.92 7.05 -1.91
CA ILE A 204 23.13 7.50 -2.64
C ILE A 204 24.21 6.42 -2.59
N ARG A 205 24.47 5.84 -1.42
CA ARG A 205 25.44 4.76 -1.25
C ARG A 205 25.07 3.54 -2.09
N LYS A 206 23.79 3.14 -2.08
CA LYS A 206 23.33 2.03 -2.93
C LYS A 206 23.45 2.35 -4.41
N THR A 207 23.20 3.60 -4.82
CA THR A 207 23.29 4.04 -6.22
C THR A 207 24.72 3.97 -6.72
N ASN A 208 25.65 4.56 -5.98
CA ASN A 208 27.00 4.83 -6.48
C ASN A 208 27.98 3.69 -6.21
N ILE A 209 27.75 2.88 -5.17
CA ILE A 209 28.70 1.84 -4.72
C ILE A 209 28.10 0.45 -4.87
N ILE A 210 26.93 0.21 -4.27
CA ILE A 210 26.38 -1.14 -4.16
C ILE A 210 25.85 -1.64 -5.50
N ARG A 211 25.06 -0.84 -6.22
CA ARG A 211 24.46 -1.25 -7.49
C ARG A 211 25.51 -1.65 -8.54
N PRO A 212 26.57 -0.87 -8.81
CA PRO A 212 27.63 -1.30 -9.73
C PRO A 212 28.30 -2.61 -9.29
N LEU A 213 28.50 -2.82 -7.99
CA LEU A 213 29.09 -4.04 -7.46
C LEU A 213 28.15 -5.25 -7.64
N VAL A 214 26.86 -5.09 -7.38
CA VAL A 214 25.83 -6.12 -7.59
C VAL A 214 25.76 -6.50 -9.07
N LEU A 215 25.74 -5.54 -9.99
CA LEU A 215 25.74 -5.80 -11.43
C LEU A 215 27.00 -6.58 -11.86
N LYS A 216 28.18 -6.17 -11.40
CA LYS A 216 29.43 -6.88 -11.68
C LYS A 216 29.41 -8.32 -11.15
N GLN A 217 28.90 -8.54 -9.93
CA GLN A 217 28.78 -9.90 -9.38
C GLN A 217 27.74 -10.73 -10.09
N PHE A 218 26.63 -10.13 -10.54
CA PHE A 218 25.62 -10.79 -11.36
C PHE A 218 26.23 -11.33 -12.65
N GLU A 219 27.06 -10.54 -13.34
CA GLU A 219 27.79 -10.99 -14.53
C GLU A 219 28.79 -12.12 -14.22
N ILE A 220 29.56 -12.00 -13.13
CA ILE A 220 30.52 -13.03 -12.71
C ILE A 220 29.81 -14.36 -12.41
N ILE A 221 28.69 -14.31 -11.69
CA ILE A 221 27.85 -15.48 -11.39
C ILE A 221 27.32 -16.08 -12.69
N GLY A 222 26.83 -15.24 -13.61
CA GLY A 222 26.39 -15.67 -14.92
C GLY A 222 27.47 -16.45 -15.68
N ASN A 223 28.69 -15.92 -15.74
CA ASN A 223 29.81 -16.57 -16.41
C ASN A 223 30.25 -17.87 -15.71
N TYR A 224 30.12 -17.94 -14.38
CA TYR A 224 30.35 -19.17 -13.62
C TYR A 224 29.29 -20.22 -13.94
N ILE A 225 28.01 -19.83 -13.97
CA ILE A 225 26.90 -20.70 -14.38
C ILE A 225 27.15 -21.28 -15.77
N ASP A 226 27.57 -20.47 -16.75
CA ASP A 226 27.85 -20.95 -18.11
C ASP A 226 28.91 -22.06 -18.14
N ARG A 227 30.00 -21.89 -17.38
CA ARG A 227 31.07 -22.90 -17.27
C ARG A 227 30.55 -24.18 -16.65
N GLU A 228 29.84 -24.07 -15.54
CA GLU A 228 29.27 -25.24 -14.86
C GLU A 228 28.23 -25.93 -15.75
N PHE A 229 27.43 -25.17 -16.51
CA PHE A 229 26.43 -25.70 -17.43
C PHE A 229 27.06 -26.59 -18.51
N THR A 230 28.24 -26.25 -19.01
CA THR A 230 28.98 -27.10 -19.97
C THR A 230 29.54 -28.39 -19.37
N ASN A 231 29.67 -28.47 -18.05
CA ASN A 231 30.26 -29.61 -17.35
C ASN A 231 29.21 -30.64 -16.87
N VAL A 232 27.91 -30.34 -16.97
CA VAL A 232 26.83 -31.20 -16.46
C VAL A 232 26.28 -32.09 -17.59
N GLN A 233 26.11 -33.38 -17.30
CA GLN A 233 25.62 -34.38 -18.27
C GLN A 233 24.19 -34.12 -18.74
N LEU A 234 23.33 -33.57 -17.86
CA LEU A 234 21.95 -33.23 -18.15
C LEU A 234 21.72 -31.74 -17.83
N PRO A 235 21.91 -30.85 -18.82
CA PRO A 235 21.70 -29.42 -18.62
C PRO A 235 20.21 -29.12 -18.37
N PRO A 236 19.89 -28.16 -17.47
CA PRO A 236 18.53 -27.65 -17.28
C PRO A 236 17.88 -27.19 -18.59
N LYS A 237 16.62 -27.59 -18.81
CA LYS A 237 15.85 -27.24 -20.02
C LYS A 237 14.71 -26.27 -19.74
N THR A 238 14.21 -26.25 -18.50
CA THR A 238 13.13 -25.35 -18.06
C THR A 238 13.66 -24.24 -17.14
N ILE A 239 12.87 -23.16 -16.99
CA ILE A 239 13.22 -22.04 -16.10
C ILE A 239 13.32 -22.54 -14.65
N GLU A 240 12.41 -23.43 -14.26
CA GLU A 240 12.33 -24.01 -12.92
C GLU A 240 13.55 -24.89 -12.61
N GLU A 241 13.93 -25.76 -13.55
CA GLU A 241 15.16 -26.57 -13.42
C GLU A 241 16.40 -25.69 -13.31
N MET A 242 16.46 -24.62 -14.10
CA MET A 242 17.59 -23.69 -14.10
C MET A 242 17.64 -22.88 -12.79
N ILE A 243 16.50 -22.46 -12.24
CA ILE A 243 16.44 -21.82 -10.92
C ILE A 243 16.95 -22.76 -9.82
N ILE A 244 16.52 -24.03 -9.83
CA ILE A 244 16.99 -25.04 -8.86
C ILE A 244 18.50 -25.24 -9.00
N PHE A 245 18.99 -25.38 -10.23
CA PHE A 245 20.42 -25.50 -10.53
C PHE A 245 21.21 -24.33 -9.95
N ILE A 246 20.81 -23.09 -10.25
CA ILE A 246 21.46 -21.86 -9.77
C ILE A 246 21.47 -21.81 -8.24
N LYS A 247 20.35 -22.11 -7.58
CA LYS A 247 20.24 -22.10 -6.11
C LYS A 247 21.18 -23.12 -5.46
N ASN A 248 21.43 -24.25 -6.12
CA ASN A 248 22.28 -25.33 -5.60
C ASN A 248 23.79 -25.15 -5.87
N LEU A 249 24.20 -24.15 -6.66
CA LEU A 249 25.62 -23.90 -6.91
C LEU A 249 26.38 -23.57 -5.62
N LYS A 250 27.55 -24.17 -5.42
CA LYS A 250 28.41 -23.85 -4.27
C LYS A 250 28.96 -22.43 -4.45
N ALA A 251 28.50 -21.51 -3.61
CA ALA A 251 28.86 -20.09 -3.71
C ALA A 251 30.37 -19.86 -3.48
N GLU A 252 31.05 -20.76 -2.75
CA GLU A 252 32.46 -20.71 -2.36
C GLU A 252 33.42 -20.51 -3.54
N HIS A 253 33.12 -21.03 -4.73
CA HIS A 253 33.97 -20.90 -5.91
C HIS A 253 33.79 -19.58 -6.69
N ILE A 254 32.77 -18.80 -6.34
CA ILE A 254 32.44 -17.51 -6.97
C ILE A 254 33.09 -16.34 -6.20
N ILE A 255 33.47 -16.55 -4.93
CA ILE A 255 33.92 -15.52 -4.00
C ILE A 255 35.38 -15.15 -4.28
N LYS A 256 35.60 -13.98 -4.89
CA LYS A 256 36.95 -13.38 -5.02
C LYS A 256 37.17 -12.15 -4.13
N ASN A 257 36.12 -11.55 -3.58
CA ASN A 257 36.21 -10.36 -2.73
C ASN A 257 35.40 -10.59 -1.45
N ILE A 258 36.05 -10.50 -0.30
CA ILE A 258 35.52 -10.93 1.01
C ILE A 258 34.62 -9.84 1.64
N ASP A 259 34.88 -8.56 1.37
CA ASP A 259 34.27 -7.47 2.16
C ASP A 259 32.83 -7.09 1.74
N LEU A 260 32.42 -7.33 0.50
CA LEU A 260 31.08 -7.03 -0.01
C LEU A 260 30.65 -8.10 -1.02
N ASN A 261 30.01 -9.15 -0.54
CA ASN A 261 29.58 -10.30 -1.35
C ASN A 261 28.04 -10.44 -1.37
N PHE A 262 27.46 -10.33 -2.56
CA PHE A 262 26.04 -10.47 -2.82
C PHE A 262 25.68 -11.81 -3.48
N ALA A 263 26.63 -12.72 -3.67
CA ALA A 263 26.40 -13.96 -4.41
C ALA A 263 25.22 -14.78 -3.84
N SER A 264 25.13 -14.92 -2.52
CA SER A 264 24.02 -15.63 -1.88
C SER A 264 22.68 -14.92 -2.12
N GLN A 265 22.63 -13.59 -1.99
CA GLN A 265 21.41 -12.82 -2.24
C GLN A 265 21.01 -12.87 -3.71
N LEU A 266 21.97 -12.77 -4.63
CA LEU A 266 21.74 -12.90 -6.07
C LEU A 266 21.20 -14.29 -6.44
N LYS A 267 21.73 -15.35 -5.85
CA LYS A 267 21.18 -16.71 -6.02
C LYS A 267 19.77 -16.86 -5.45
N MET A 268 19.46 -16.18 -4.35
CA MET A 268 18.13 -16.28 -3.73
C MET A 268 17.09 -15.45 -4.48
N PHE A 269 17.40 -14.19 -4.77
CA PHE A 269 16.42 -13.19 -5.23
C PHE A 269 16.48 -12.95 -6.75
N ALA A 270 17.65 -13.12 -7.39
CA ALA A 270 17.82 -12.86 -8.83
C ALA A 270 17.95 -14.14 -9.69
N ALA A 271 17.76 -15.34 -9.10
CA ALA A 271 17.80 -16.60 -9.84
C ALA A 271 16.82 -16.68 -11.03
N PRO A 272 15.56 -16.18 -10.94
CA PRO A 272 14.66 -16.16 -12.10
C PRO A 272 15.25 -15.39 -13.29
N LYS A 273 15.78 -14.18 -13.04
CA LYS A 273 16.45 -13.37 -14.08
C LYS A 273 17.67 -14.04 -14.68
N LEU A 274 18.50 -14.68 -13.84
CA LEU A 274 19.64 -15.46 -14.31
C LEU A 274 19.18 -16.63 -15.19
N ALA A 275 18.13 -17.35 -14.79
CA ALA A 275 17.59 -18.46 -15.57
C ALA A 275 17.02 -18.01 -16.92
N GLU A 276 16.22 -16.92 -16.93
CA GLU A 276 15.64 -16.34 -18.15
C GLU A 276 16.72 -15.95 -19.16
N GLN A 277 17.74 -15.20 -18.72
CA GLN A 277 18.82 -14.73 -19.59
C GLN A 277 19.57 -15.90 -20.24
N ARG A 278 19.79 -16.99 -19.50
CA ARG A 278 20.59 -18.13 -19.96
C ARG A 278 19.83 -19.11 -20.83
N LEU A 279 18.56 -19.36 -20.54
CA LEU A 279 17.71 -20.16 -21.43
C LEU A 279 17.42 -19.44 -22.74
N ARG A 280 17.38 -18.10 -22.73
CA ARG A 280 17.32 -17.32 -23.97
C ARG A 280 18.59 -17.50 -24.80
N TRP A 281 19.77 -17.39 -24.18
CA TRP A 281 21.04 -17.60 -24.87
C TRP A 281 21.20 -19.02 -25.42
N SER A 282 20.77 -20.06 -24.69
CA SER A 282 20.85 -21.45 -25.18
C SER A 282 19.94 -21.73 -26.37
N ARG A 283 18.77 -21.07 -26.45
CA ARG A 283 17.87 -21.14 -27.61
C ARG A 283 18.44 -20.41 -28.82
N GLU A 284 19.05 -19.24 -28.63
CA GLU A 284 19.67 -18.46 -29.71
C GLU A 284 20.92 -19.14 -30.31
N ILE A 285 21.64 -19.95 -29.52
CA ILE A 285 22.83 -20.70 -29.96
C ILE A 285 22.48 -22.08 -30.57
N SER A 286 21.24 -22.55 -30.42
CA SER A 286 20.73 -23.76 -31.07
C SER A 286 19.95 -23.38 -32.33
N PRO A 287 20.59 -23.15 -33.50
CA PRO A 287 19.83 -23.08 -34.73
C PRO A 287 19.12 -24.43 -34.90
N GLU A 288 17.80 -24.37 -35.04
CA GLU A 288 16.99 -25.51 -35.42
C GLU A 288 17.68 -26.22 -36.59
N VAL A 289 18.05 -27.48 -36.38
CA VAL A 289 18.45 -28.38 -37.44
C VAL A 289 17.23 -28.55 -38.33
N ILE A 290 17.08 -27.68 -39.33
CA ILE A 290 16.23 -27.92 -40.49
C ILE A 290 16.83 -29.16 -41.16
N LYS A 291 16.24 -30.33 -40.90
CA LYS A 291 16.56 -31.54 -41.63
C LYS A 291 15.90 -31.46 -43.01
N PRO A 292 16.61 -31.87 -44.08
CA PRO A 292 16.11 -31.82 -45.46
C PRO A 292 14.92 -32.76 -45.69
#